data_AF-A0A4P9Z6U2-F1
#
_entry.id   AF-A0A4P9Z6U2-F1
#
_cell.length_a   1.000
_cell.length_b   1.000
_cell.length_c   1.000
_cell.angle_alpha   90.00
_cell.angle_beta   90.00
_cell.angle_gamma   90.00
#
_symmetry.space_group_name_H-M   'P 1'
#
loop_
_entity.id
_entity.type
_entity.pdbx_description
1 polymer ?
#
loop_
_entity_poly.entity_id
_entity_poly.type
_entity_poly.pdbx_seq_one_letter_code
_entity_poly.pdbx_strand_id
1 'polypeptide(L)'
;LLDKIILENSAFSDNRSLQNLLILTAIKSDKSRVMDYITRLDNYDAPDVAGLAVGSGLFEEAFAIYRKHNQHASAIGVLLDNLDDLDRALEYAERCDTAEVWGKLGKAQLNANKVVEAIDSYVRADDPSNYQQVIEAADRAQIAEELIRYLLMARKKLREAAIDGELLFAYARTNRLADMEEFLAGHNLAKVQEVGERCFEHGMYEPAKLLFASISNWSRLASTLVFLGEYQAAVDAARKANGTKVWREVNAACIEKREFRLAQICGLHLVVHADELHELIQTYEQQGFVEQLIELLEAGLGLERAHMGMFTELAILYAKYKQEKIMEHLKLFSSRINIPKVIRACEDTHLWAELVFLYVHYDEYDNAALTMMRHSVDAWDHARFKDVIVKVSNLELYYKALRFYLEEQPMLINDLLTVLTPRIDHTRVVKLLEKSDNIPLIKPYLTSVQSTNNAAVNTAYNELLIEEEDYKLLRDSIDHFDNFDNIELAQRLETHELLEFRRIAAHLYKKNKRWKQSIELSKLDSLFKDAIQTAAESKDTEVAEELIRYFVDTGNRECFVAALYICYEQMRPDVVMELAWRNGLTDFAMPFMIQTMREYMSKVG
;
A
#
# COMPACT_ATOMS: atom_id res chain seq x y z
N LEU A 1 -84.51 -28.04 -59.46
CA LEU A 1 -85.35 -27.07 -60.22
C LEU A 1 -84.49 -25.94 -60.78
N LEU A 2 -83.79 -25.17 -59.93
CA LEU A 2 -82.77 -24.20 -60.37
C LEU A 2 -81.68 -24.80 -61.27
N ASP A 3 -81.24 -26.03 -60.96
CA ASP A 3 -80.28 -26.81 -61.76
C ASP A 3 -80.66 -26.93 -63.24
N LYS A 4 -81.92 -27.27 -63.52
CA LYS A 4 -82.41 -27.47 -64.90
C LYS A 4 -82.61 -26.15 -65.65
N ILE A 5 -82.94 -25.08 -64.93
CA ILE A 5 -83.24 -23.76 -65.53
C ILE A 5 -81.96 -23.02 -65.94
N ILE A 6 -80.86 -23.26 -65.23
CA ILE A 6 -79.58 -22.59 -65.46
C ILE A 6 -78.68 -23.39 -66.42
N LEU A 7 -78.72 -24.74 -66.38
CA LEU A 7 -77.91 -25.59 -67.26
C LEU A 7 -78.51 -25.83 -68.66
N GLU A 8 -79.84 -25.72 -68.83
CA GLU A 8 -80.47 -25.77 -70.15
C GLU A 8 -80.66 -24.33 -70.64
N ASN A 9 -79.93 -23.93 -71.69
CA ASN A 9 -79.88 -22.58 -72.30
C ASN A 9 -81.23 -21.83 -72.26
N SER A 10 -81.47 -21.07 -71.20
CA SER A 10 -82.66 -20.24 -70.99
C SER A 10 -82.26 -18.77 -70.81
N ALA A 11 -83.18 -17.83 -71.01
CA ALA A 11 -82.94 -16.39 -70.83
C ALA A 11 -82.51 -15.99 -69.40
N PHE A 12 -82.59 -16.93 -68.44
CA PHE A 12 -82.17 -16.76 -67.05
C PHE A 12 -80.78 -17.33 -66.76
N SER A 13 -80.14 -17.98 -67.74
CA SER A 13 -78.78 -18.52 -67.62
C SER A 13 -77.75 -17.43 -67.33
N ASP A 14 -77.91 -16.20 -67.83
CA ASP A 14 -76.97 -15.09 -67.62
C ASP A 14 -77.16 -14.29 -66.32
N ASN A 15 -78.14 -14.63 -65.48
CA ASN A 15 -78.51 -13.80 -64.34
C ASN A 15 -77.59 -14.07 -63.13
N ARG A 16 -76.75 -13.08 -62.80
CA ARG A 16 -75.72 -13.14 -61.74
C ARG A 16 -76.24 -13.56 -60.36
N SER A 17 -77.42 -13.10 -59.97
CA SER A 17 -78.01 -13.44 -58.67
C SER A 17 -78.48 -14.89 -58.59
N LEU A 18 -78.97 -15.46 -59.70
CA LEU A 18 -79.43 -16.84 -59.79
C LEU A 18 -78.24 -17.82 -59.85
N GLN A 19 -77.18 -17.47 -60.58
CA GLN A 19 -75.93 -18.23 -60.55
C GLN A 19 -75.29 -18.22 -59.16
N ASN A 20 -75.23 -17.07 -58.49
CA ASN A 20 -74.79 -16.98 -57.09
C ASN A 20 -75.63 -17.89 -56.19
N LEU A 21 -76.96 -17.77 -56.22
CA LEU A 21 -77.84 -18.58 -55.39
C LEU A 21 -77.69 -20.09 -55.65
N LEU A 22 -77.53 -20.51 -56.91
CA LEU A 22 -77.31 -21.92 -57.25
C LEU A 22 -76.02 -22.45 -56.61
N ILE A 23 -74.90 -21.73 -56.77
CA ILE A 23 -73.62 -22.12 -56.18
C ILE A 23 -73.70 -22.08 -54.64
N LEU A 24 -74.32 -21.06 -54.05
CA LEU A 24 -74.54 -20.95 -52.61
C LEU A 24 -75.38 -22.10 -52.03
N THR A 25 -76.44 -22.51 -52.74
CA THR A 25 -77.23 -23.68 -52.34
C THR A 25 -76.44 -24.97 -52.47
N ALA A 26 -75.68 -25.15 -53.55
CA ALA A 26 -74.83 -26.31 -53.77
C ALA A 26 -73.75 -26.45 -52.69
N ILE A 27 -73.10 -25.34 -52.30
CA ILE A 27 -72.12 -25.30 -51.20
C ILE A 27 -72.71 -25.83 -49.88
N LYS A 28 -74.00 -25.56 -49.61
CA LYS A 28 -74.68 -25.97 -48.38
C LYS A 28 -75.30 -27.37 -48.44
N SER A 29 -75.78 -27.81 -49.61
CA SER A 29 -76.56 -29.04 -49.73
C SER A 29 -75.82 -30.21 -50.38
N ASP A 30 -74.94 -29.95 -51.35
CA ASP A 30 -74.31 -31.00 -52.17
C ASP A 30 -72.91 -30.57 -52.64
N LYS A 31 -71.91 -30.84 -51.79
CA LYS A 31 -70.52 -30.41 -51.97
C LYS A 31 -69.87 -30.96 -53.25
N SER A 32 -70.26 -32.15 -53.71
CA SER A 32 -69.65 -32.81 -54.88
C SER A 32 -69.97 -32.17 -56.23
N ARG A 33 -71.07 -31.41 -56.32
CA ARG A 33 -71.51 -30.77 -57.59
C ARG A 33 -70.98 -29.35 -57.75
N VAL A 34 -70.40 -28.78 -56.69
CA VAL A 34 -69.91 -27.40 -56.67
C VAL A 34 -68.83 -27.18 -57.73
N MET A 35 -67.92 -28.14 -57.92
CA MET A 35 -66.87 -28.07 -58.93
C MET A 35 -67.42 -28.09 -60.38
N ASP A 36 -68.45 -28.89 -60.63
CA ASP A 36 -69.14 -28.94 -61.93
C ASP A 36 -69.87 -27.63 -62.24
N TYR A 37 -70.45 -26.97 -61.22
CA TYR A 37 -71.07 -25.66 -61.41
C TYR A 37 -70.06 -24.55 -61.64
N ILE A 38 -68.92 -24.56 -60.95
CA ILE A 38 -67.85 -23.57 -61.11
C ILE A 38 -67.22 -23.63 -62.50
N THR A 39 -67.04 -24.84 -63.04
CA THR A 39 -66.49 -25.02 -64.39
C THR A 39 -67.45 -24.52 -65.47
N ARG A 40 -68.76 -24.73 -65.30
CA ARG A 40 -69.79 -24.41 -66.29
C ARG A 40 -70.37 -23.00 -66.22
N LEU A 41 -70.31 -22.33 -65.08
CA LEU A 41 -70.87 -20.98 -64.89
C LEU A 41 -69.79 -19.91 -65.01
N ASP A 42 -70.10 -18.77 -65.62
CA ASP A 42 -69.14 -17.69 -65.90
C ASP A 42 -69.54 -16.33 -65.26
N ASN A 43 -70.82 -16.14 -64.90
CA ASN A 43 -71.39 -14.85 -64.50
C ASN A 43 -71.80 -14.83 -63.02
N TYR A 44 -70.91 -15.19 -62.10
CA TYR A 44 -71.15 -15.14 -60.65
C TYR A 44 -70.15 -14.20 -59.93
N ASP A 45 -70.48 -13.81 -58.70
CA ASP A 45 -69.64 -12.93 -57.89
C ASP A 45 -68.49 -13.71 -57.24
N ALA A 46 -67.34 -13.69 -57.89
CA ALA A 46 -66.17 -14.48 -57.51
C ALA A 46 -65.71 -14.28 -56.05
N PRO A 47 -65.51 -13.06 -55.50
CA PRO A 47 -65.07 -12.87 -54.12
C PRO A 47 -66.08 -13.35 -53.07
N ASP A 48 -67.38 -13.11 -53.27
CA ASP A 48 -68.41 -13.51 -52.29
C ASP A 48 -68.64 -15.03 -52.28
N VAL A 49 -68.70 -15.63 -53.47
CA VAL A 49 -68.90 -17.08 -53.63
C VAL A 49 -67.66 -17.85 -53.15
N ALA A 50 -66.46 -17.37 -53.47
CA ALA A 50 -65.24 -18.00 -53.01
C ALA A 50 -64.99 -17.77 -51.51
N GLY A 51 -65.34 -16.61 -50.95
CA GLY A 51 -65.29 -16.37 -49.50
C GLY A 51 -66.19 -17.34 -48.71
N LEU A 52 -67.40 -17.62 -49.22
CA LEU A 52 -68.28 -18.61 -48.59
C LEU A 52 -67.81 -20.05 -48.81
N ALA A 53 -67.19 -20.35 -49.96
CA ALA A 53 -66.59 -21.66 -50.22
C ALA A 53 -65.44 -21.95 -49.22
N VAL A 54 -64.57 -20.95 -48.96
CA VAL A 54 -63.53 -21.03 -47.92
C VAL A 54 -64.15 -21.25 -46.54
N GLY A 55 -65.18 -20.49 -46.17
CA GLY A 55 -65.88 -20.67 -44.88
C GLY A 55 -66.59 -22.03 -44.72
N SER A 56 -66.79 -22.77 -45.81
CA SER A 56 -67.46 -24.08 -45.83
C SER A 56 -66.49 -25.26 -45.98
N GLY A 57 -65.17 -24.99 -46.03
CA GLY A 57 -64.10 -25.98 -46.17
C GLY A 57 -63.90 -26.51 -47.60
N LEU A 58 -64.40 -25.80 -48.62
CA LEU A 58 -64.31 -26.15 -50.05
C LEU A 58 -63.19 -25.34 -50.71
N PHE A 59 -61.95 -25.73 -50.43
CA PHE A 59 -60.77 -24.93 -50.80
C PHE A 59 -60.33 -25.12 -52.25
N GLU A 60 -60.50 -26.30 -52.84
CA GLU A 60 -60.17 -26.54 -54.26
C GLU A 60 -61.13 -25.80 -55.19
N GLU A 61 -62.41 -25.77 -54.83
CA GLU A 61 -63.46 -25.03 -55.51
C GLU A 61 -63.22 -23.52 -55.42
N ALA A 62 -62.85 -23.02 -54.23
CA ALA A 62 -62.49 -21.62 -54.04
C ALA A 62 -61.26 -21.23 -54.88
N PHE A 63 -60.24 -22.09 -54.95
CA PHE A 63 -59.07 -21.85 -55.80
C PHE A 63 -59.42 -21.83 -57.29
N ALA A 64 -60.26 -22.75 -57.76
CA ALA A 64 -60.72 -22.78 -59.15
C ALA A 64 -61.52 -21.52 -59.53
N ILE A 65 -62.36 -21.02 -58.63
CA ILE A 65 -63.08 -19.74 -58.79
C ILE A 65 -62.07 -18.59 -58.93
N TYR A 66 -61.14 -18.44 -57.98
CA TYR A 66 -60.19 -17.33 -58.02
C TYR A 66 -59.26 -17.39 -59.23
N ARG A 67 -58.86 -18.59 -59.68
CA ARG A 67 -58.09 -18.80 -60.90
C ARG A 67 -58.86 -18.39 -62.14
N LYS A 68 -60.15 -18.68 -62.22
CA LYS A 68 -61.01 -18.36 -63.38
C LYS A 68 -61.24 -16.86 -63.53
N HIS A 69 -61.31 -16.12 -62.42
CA HIS A 69 -61.54 -14.68 -62.40
C HIS A 69 -60.27 -13.82 -62.31
N ASN A 70 -59.08 -14.39 -62.53
CA ASN A 70 -57.78 -13.69 -62.47
C ASN A 70 -57.50 -12.94 -61.15
N GLN A 71 -58.14 -13.34 -60.04
CA GLN A 71 -57.89 -12.76 -58.71
C GLN A 71 -56.71 -13.48 -58.05
N HIS A 72 -55.50 -13.25 -58.58
CA HIS A 72 -54.29 -14.01 -58.24
C HIS A 72 -53.89 -13.90 -56.75
N ALA A 73 -54.07 -12.72 -56.14
CA ALA A 73 -53.74 -12.50 -54.74
C ALA A 73 -54.64 -13.30 -53.78
N SER A 74 -55.90 -13.53 -54.12
CA SER A 74 -56.83 -14.34 -53.32
C SER A 74 -56.70 -15.82 -53.63
N ALA A 75 -56.41 -16.19 -54.89
CA ALA A 75 -56.12 -17.57 -55.28
C ALA A 75 -54.96 -18.16 -54.48
N ILE A 76 -53.85 -17.41 -54.37
CA ILE A 76 -52.70 -17.83 -53.58
C ILE A 76 -52.99 -17.84 -52.09
N GLY A 77 -53.76 -16.87 -51.57
CA GLY A 77 -54.18 -16.91 -50.16
C GLY A 77 -54.93 -18.19 -49.82
N VAL A 78 -55.78 -18.71 -50.73
CA VAL A 78 -56.46 -19.99 -50.51
C VAL A 78 -55.48 -21.17 -50.51
N LEU A 79 -54.50 -21.20 -51.41
CA LEU A 79 -53.48 -22.25 -51.44
C LEU A 79 -52.59 -22.24 -50.19
N LEU A 80 -52.21 -21.04 -49.74
CA LEU A 80 -51.26 -20.86 -48.64
C LEU A 80 -51.90 -20.96 -47.26
N ASP A 81 -53.07 -20.32 -47.04
CA ASP A 81 -53.67 -20.23 -45.70
C ASP A 81 -54.57 -21.43 -45.35
N ASN A 82 -55.09 -22.15 -46.36
CA ASN A 82 -56.08 -23.21 -46.13
C ASN A 82 -55.67 -24.60 -46.62
N LEU A 83 -54.79 -24.68 -47.63
CA LEU A 83 -54.32 -25.95 -48.18
C LEU A 83 -52.88 -26.29 -47.77
N ASP A 84 -52.11 -25.32 -47.24
CA ASP A 84 -50.69 -25.43 -46.87
C ASP A 84 -49.81 -26.08 -47.98
N ASP A 85 -50.24 -26.03 -49.24
CA ASP A 85 -49.56 -26.67 -50.37
C ASP A 85 -48.61 -25.68 -51.05
N LEU A 86 -47.39 -25.63 -50.51
CA LEU A 86 -46.33 -24.72 -50.96
C LEU A 86 -45.84 -25.04 -52.38
N ASP A 87 -45.85 -26.31 -52.79
CA ASP A 87 -45.32 -26.73 -54.08
C ASP A 87 -46.29 -26.34 -55.21
N ARG A 88 -47.60 -26.51 -54.99
CA ARG A 88 -48.62 -25.98 -55.92
C ARG A 88 -48.65 -24.46 -55.94
N ALA A 89 -48.40 -23.80 -54.81
CA ALA A 89 -48.32 -22.36 -54.74
C ALA A 89 -47.10 -21.81 -55.52
N LEU A 90 -45.96 -22.51 -55.48
CA LEU A 90 -44.78 -22.24 -56.30
C LEU A 90 -45.07 -22.36 -57.79
N GLU A 91 -45.65 -23.48 -58.24
CA GLU A 91 -46.03 -23.66 -59.65
C GLU A 91 -47.01 -22.58 -60.14
N TYR A 92 -47.95 -22.19 -59.28
CA TYR A 92 -48.91 -21.14 -59.61
C TYR A 92 -48.24 -19.75 -59.64
N ALA A 93 -47.30 -19.48 -58.75
CA ALA A 93 -46.53 -18.24 -58.74
C ALA A 93 -45.64 -18.10 -59.98
N GLU A 94 -44.95 -19.17 -60.41
CA GLU A 94 -44.16 -19.17 -61.64
C GLU A 94 -45.01 -18.95 -62.91
N ARG A 95 -46.27 -19.39 -62.91
CA ARG A 95 -47.19 -19.19 -64.05
C ARG A 95 -47.78 -17.79 -64.10
N CYS A 96 -48.05 -17.17 -62.95
CA CYS A 96 -48.69 -15.87 -62.87
C CYS A 96 -47.69 -14.71 -62.88
N ASP A 97 -46.49 -14.91 -62.34
CA ASP A 97 -45.37 -13.95 -62.26
C ASP A 97 -45.77 -12.51 -61.90
N THR A 98 -46.65 -12.37 -60.90
CA THR A 98 -47.04 -11.06 -60.36
C THR A 98 -46.37 -10.79 -59.02
N ALA A 99 -46.00 -9.53 -58.77
CA ALA A 99 -45.28 -9.14 -57.55
C ALA A 99 -46.08 -9.44 -56.26
N GLU A 100 -47.39 -9.22 -56.27
CA GLU A 100 -48.28 -9.49 -55.13
C GLU A 100 -48.33 -10.98 -54.76
N VAL A 101 -48.26 -11.84 -55.76
CA VAL A 101 -48.26 -13.31 -55.64
C VAL A 101 -46.96 -13.78 -54.98
N TRP A 102 -45.83 -13.31 -55.48
CA TRP A 102 -44.51 -13.64 -54.94
C TRP A 102 -44.31 -13.11 -53.51
N GLY A 103 -44.83 -11.92 -53.18
CA GLY A 103 -44.77 -11.38 -51.82
C GLY A 103 -45.57 -12.20 -50.81
N LYS A 104 -46.78 -12.66 -51.17
CA LYS A 104 -47.58 -13.56 -50.32
C LYS A 104 -46.94 -14.94 -50.16
N LEU A 105 -46.41 -15.49 -51.26
CA LEU A 105 -45.70 -16.76 -51.27
C LEU A 105 -44.45 -16.70 -50.38
N GLY A 106 -43.63 -15.64 -50.51
CA GLY A 106 -42.45 -15.43 -49.68
C GLY A 106 -42.78 -15.36 -48.18
N LYS A 107 -43.92 -14.76 -47.81
CA LYS A 107 -44.39 -14.73 -46.41
C LYS A 107 -44.75 -16.12 -45.88
N ALA A 108 -45.46 -16.92 -46.67
CA ALA A 108 -45.80 -18.28 -46.27
C ALA A 108 -44.58 -19.20 -46.22
N GLN A 109 -43.65 -19.08 -47.18
CA GLN A 109 -42.38 -19.82 -47.18
C GLN A 109 -41.51 -19.48 -45.98
N LEU A 110 -41.50 -18.21 -45.55
CA LEU A 110 -40.79 -17.76 -44.36
C LEU A 110 -41.40 -18.38 -43.09
N ASN A 111 -42.73 -18.40 -42.98
CA ASN A 111 -43.42 -19.09 -41.87
C ASN A 111 -43.14 -20.60 -41.84
N ALA A 112 -42.94 -21.21 -43.01
CA ALA A 112 -42.58 -22.62 -43.16
C ALA A 112 -41.08 -22.90 -42.97
N ASN A 113 -40.28 -21.92 -42.53
CA ASN A 113 -38.81 -21.98 -42.39
C ASN A 113 -38.04 -22.31 -43.68
N LYS A 114 -38.65 -22.17 -44.86
CA LYS A 114 -37.96 -22.30 -46.16
C LYS A 114 -37.32 -20.96 -46.56
N VAL A 115 -36.27 -20.56 -45.84
CA VAL A 115 -35.71 -19.21 -45.90
C VAL A 115 -35.07 -18.88 -47.26
N VAL A 116 -34.34 -19.81 -47.86
CA VAL A 116 -33.70 -19.65 -49.19
C VAL A 116 -34.76 -19.32 -50.26
N GLU A 117 -35.79 -20.16 -50.34
CA GLU A 117 -36.89 -20.01 -51.30
C GLU A 117 -37.71 -18.75 -51.03
N ALA A 118 -37.92 -18.41 -49.75
CA ALA A 118 -38.61 -17.18 -49.36
C ALA A 118 -37.83 -15.95 -49.82
N ILE A 119 -36.51 -15.93 -49.64
CA ILE A 119 -35.64 -14.84 -50.07
C ILE A 119 -35.72 -14.67 -51.60
N ASP A 120 -35.60 -15.76 -52.37
CA ASP A 120 -35.72 -15.70 -53.83
C ASP A 120 -37.11 -15.21 -54.27
N SER A 121 -38.18 -15.67 -53.62
CA SER A 121 -39.54 -15.18 -53.86
C SER A 121 -39.67 -13.68 -53.57
N TYR A 122 -39.09 -13.18 -52.48
CA TYR A 122 -39.11 -11.76 -52.15
C TYR A 122 -38.24 -10.91 -53.09
N VAL A 123 -37.10 -11.44 -53.56
CA VAL A 123 -36.27 -10.78 -54.57
C VAL A 123 -37.03 -10.66 -55.90
N ARG A 124 -37.77 -11.70 -56.31
CA ARG A 124 -38.64 -11.65 -57.51
C ARG A 124 -39.85 -10.73 -57.33
N ALA A 125 -40.46 -10.73 -56.13
CA ALA A 125 -41.55 -9.83 -55.76
C ALA A 125 -41.10 -8.36 -55.72
N ASP A 126 -39.79 -8.14 -55.56
CA ASP A 126 -39.21 -6.82 -55.45
C ASP A 126 -39.80 -6.06 -54.22
N ASP A 127 -40.27 -6.79 -53.20
CA ASP A 127 -41.02 -6.25 -52.06
C ASP A 127 -40.16 -6.21 -50.78
N PRO A 128 -39.85 -5.02 -50.25
CA PRO A 128 -39.08 -4.86 -49.03
C PRO A 128 -39.92 -4.92 -47.75
N SER A 129 -41.25 -5.02 -47.81
CA SER A 129 -42.13 -4.76 -46.66
C SER A 129 -41.89 -5.64 -45.41
N ASN A 130 -41.43 -6.89 -45.58
CA ASN A 130 -41.21 -7.84 -44.48
C ASN A 130 -39.73 -7.97 -44.07
N TYR A 131 -38.88 -6.98 -44.34
CA TYR A 131 -37.43 -7.07 -44.15
C TYR A 131 -37.02 -7.55 -42.74
N GLN A 132 -37.71 -7.13 -41.68
CA GLN A 132 -37.40 -7.56 -40.29
C GLN A 132 -37.55 -9.06 -40.09
N GLN A 133 -38.64 -9.65 -40.59
CA GLN A 133 -38.89 -11.09 -40.47
C GLN A 133 -37.90 -11.90 -41.31
N VAL A 134 -37.53 -11.39 -42.49
CA VAL A 134 -36.52 -12.01 -43.36
C VAL A 134 -35.14 -12.00 -42.70
N ILE A 135 -34.75 -10.88 -42.08
CA ILE A 135 -33.49 -10.75 -41.32
C ILE A 135 -33.47 -11.76 -40.17
N GLU A 136 -34.50 -11.79 -39.32
CA GLU A 136 -34.55 -12.73 -38.19
C GLU A 136 -34.52 -14.19 -38.64
N ALA A 137 -35.26 -14.53 -39.70
CA ALA A 137 -35.29 -15.88 -40.23
C ALA A 137 -33.95 -16.29 -40.84
N ALA A 138 -33.29 -15.37 -41.56
CA ALA A 138 -31.97 -15.58 -42.16
C ALA A 138 -30.87 -15.71 -41.08
N ASP A 139 -30.95 -14.92 -40.00
CA ASP A 139 -30.03 -15.02 -38.87
C ASP A 139 -30.16 -16.37 -38.17
N ARG A 140 -31.40 -16.83 -37.92
CA ARG A 140 -31.67 -18.17 -37.34
C ARG A 140 -31.18 -19.29 -38.25
N ALA A 141 -31.40 -19.15 -39.56
CA ALA A 141 -30.98 -20.14 -40.56
C ALA A 141 -29.49 -20.07 -40.89
N GLN A 142 -28.76 -19.04 -40.41
CA GLN A 142 -27.35 -18.82 -40.68
C GLN A 142 -27.00 -18.57 -42.16
N ILE A 143 -27.95 -18.08 -42.95
CA ILE A 143 -27.80 -17.87 -44.40
C ILE A 143 -27.49 -16.39 -44.67
N ALA A 144 -26.22 -16.08 -44.94
CA ALA A 144 -25.77 -14.70 -45.15
C ALA A 144 -25.65 -14.30 -46.63
N GLU A 145 -25.30 -15.21 -47.54
CA GLU A 145 -25.05 -14.86 -48.95
C GLU A 145 -26.30 -14.45 -49.73
N GLU A 146 -27.39 -15.19 -49.54
CA GLU A 146 -28.68 -14.92 -50.18
C GLU A 146 -29.34 -13.69 -49.57
N LEU A 147 -29.17 -13.50 -48.26
CA LEU A 147 -29.62 -12.32 -47.54
C LEU A 147 -28.99 -11.04 -48.10
N ILE A 148 -27.70 -11.05 -48.48
CA ILE A 148 -27.05 -9.89 -49.12
C ILE A 148 -27.78 -9.48 -50.41
N ARG A 149 -28.21 -10.45 -51.24
CA ARG A 149 -28.95 -10.15 -52.49
C ARG A 149 -30.28 -9.47 -52.18
N TYR A 150 -31.01 -9.97 -51.19
CA TYR A 150 -32.26 -9.38 -50.73
C TYR A 150 -32.07 -7.97 -50.17
N LEU A 151 -31.08 -7.77 -49.29
CA LEU A 151 -30.79 -6.48 -48.67
C LEU A 151 -30.33 -5.43 -49.70
N LEU A 152 -29.56 -5.82 -50.73
CA LEU A 152 -29.17 -4.93 -51.83
C LEU A 152 -30.39 -4.48 -52.67
N MET A 153 -31.36 -5.37 -52.90
CA MET A 153 -32.63 -5.01 -53.53
C MET A 153 -33.42 -4.06 -52.61
N ALA A 154 -33.58 -4.43 -51.33
CA ALA A 154 -34.34 -3.66 -50.35
C ALA A 154 -33.79 -2.23 -50.20
N ARG A 155 -32.46 -2.06 -50.17
CA ARG A 155 -31.78 -0.75 -50.11
C ARG A 155 -32.12 0.19 -51.26
N LYS A 156 -32.43 -0.33 -52.46
CA LYS A 156 -32.85 0.51 -53.60
C LYS A 156 -34.22 1.14 -53.37
N LYS A 157 -35.10 0.50 -52.61
CA LYS A 157 -36.50 0.93 -52.37
C LYS A 157 -36.70 1.59 -51.01
N LEU A 158 -36.15 1.01 -49.94
CA LEU A 158 -36.14 1.55 -48.59
C LEU A 158 -34.71 1.64 -48.06
N ARG A 159 -34.29 2.86 -47.72
CA ARG A 159 -33.02 3.11 -47.04
C ARG A 159 -33.27 3.26 -45.55
N GLU A 160 -33.23 2.15 -44.83
CA GLU A 160 -33.36 2.14 -43.37
C GLU A 160 -32.07 1.69 -42.69
N ALA A 161 -31.82 2.23 -41.50
CA ALA A 161 -30.61 1.93 -40.72
C ALA A 161 -30.46 0.44 -40.37
N ALA A 162 -31.58 -0.27 -40.17
CA ALA A 162 -31.58 -1.70 -39.88
C ALA A 162 -31.11 -2.54 -41.08
N ILE A 163 -31.53 -2.17 -42.30
CA ILE A 163 -31.14 -2.84 -43.55
C ILE A 163 -29.65 -2.61 -43.82
N ASP A 164 -29.18 -1.37 -43.73
CA ASP A 164 -27.77 -1.04 -43.92
C ASP A 164 -26.88 -1.68 -42.83
N GLY A 165 -27.36 -1.78 -41.59
CA GLY A 165 -26.65 -2.41 -40.47
C GLY A 165 -26.51 -3.93 -40.62
N GLU A 166 -27.60 -4.61 -40.99
CA GLU A 166 -27.56 -6.06 -41.24
C GLU A 166 -26.80 -6.42 -42.51
N LEU A 167 -26.80 -5.54 -43.51
CA LEU A 167 -25.98 -5.72 -44.70
C LEU A 167 -24.49 -5.68 -44.35
N LEU A 168 -24.06 -4.74 -43.51
CA LEU A 168 -22.70 -4.70 -42.98
C LEU A 168 -22.36 -5.97 -42.19
N PHE A 169 -23.27 -6.45 -41.35
CA PHE A 169 -23.08 -7.68 -40.58
C PHE A 169 -22.97 -8.93 -41.49
N ALA A 170 -23.80 -9.01 -42.52
CA ALA A 170 -23.76 -10.09 -43.50
C ALA A 170 -22.47 -10.07 -44.35
N TYR A 171 -21.96 -8.88 -44.71
CA TYR A 171 -20.64 -8.75 -45.35
C TYR A 171 -19.51 -9.19 -44.42
N ALA A 172 -19.56 -8.82 -43.15
CA ALA A 172 -18.59 -9.26 -42.15
C ALA A 172 -18.58 -10.79 -42.02
N ARG A 173 -19.76 -11.42 -42.01
CA ARG A 173 -19.92 -12.88 -41.89
C ARG A 173 -19.48 -13.66 -43.13
N THR A 174 -19.56 -13.06 -44.31
CA THR A 174 -19.14 -13.67 -45.58
C THR A 174 -17.69 -13.35 -45.94
N ASN A 175 -16.94 -12.67 -45.06
CA ASN A 175 -15.55 -12.25 -45.27
C ASN A 175 -15.34 -11.39 -46.52
N ARG A 176 -16.37 -10.68 -46.99
CA ARG A 176 -16.27 -9.74 -48.13
C ARG A 176 -15.84 -8.37 -47.66
N LEU A 177 -14.58 -8.27 -47.21
CA LEU A 177 -14.01 -7.07 -46.60
C LEU A 177 -13.95 -5.88 -47.59
N ALA A 178 -13.65 -6.13 -48.87
CA ALA A 178 -13.59 -5.09 -49.90
C ALA A 178 -14.96 -4.41 -50.13
N ASP A 179 -16.01 -5.22 -50.25
CA ASP A 179 -17.39 -4.73 -50.40
C ASP A 179 -17.81 -3.93 -49.16
N MET A 180 -17.34 -4.34 -47.97
CA MET A 180 -17.60 -3.64 -46.72
C MET A 180 -16.86 -2.29 -46.66
N GLU A 181 -15.59 -2.21 -47.08
CA GLU A 181 -14.83 -0.96 -47.13
C GLU A 181 -15.44 0.05 -48.11
N GLU A 182 -15.85 -0.41 -49.29
CA GLU A 182 -16.56 0.44 -50.26
C GLU A 182 -17.89 0.93 -49.68
N PHE A 183 -18.62 0.06 -48.98
CA PHE A 183 -19.87 0.43 -48.33
C PHE A 183 -19.68 1.43 -47.20
N LEU A 184 -18.62 1.31 -46.40
CA LEU A 184 -18.27 2.24 -45.33
C LEU A 184 -17.75 3.59 -45.85
N ALA A 185 -17.09 3.61 -47.01
CA ALA A 185 -16.66 4.84 -47.68
C ALA A 185 -17.85 5.61 -48.31
N GLY A 186 -18.92 4.89 -48.65
CA GLY A 186 -20.17 5.48 -49.15
C GLY A 186 -21.04 6.12 -48.06
N HIS A 187 -22.08 6.85 -48.48
CA HIS A 187 -23.08 7.36 -47.53
C HIS A 187 -23.93 6.20 -46.99
N ASN A 188 -23.82 5.96 -45.69
CA ASN A 188 -24.55 4.92 -44.96
C ASN A 188 -25.48 5.54 -43.90
N LEU A 189 -26.57 4.83 -43.56
CA LEU A 189 -27.42 5.14 -42.41
C LEU A 189 -27.26 4.10 -41.29
N ALA A 190 -26.33 3.15 -41.48
CA ALA A 190 -26.08 2.07 -40.53
C ALA A 190 -25.63 2.60 -39.17
N LYS A 191 -26.12 1.97 -38.11
CA LYS A 191 -25.55 2.10 -36.77
C LYS A 191 -24.31 1.24 -36.66
N VAL A 192 -23.20 1.73 -37.22
CA VAL A 192 -21.93 0.99 -37.34
C VAL A 192 -21.41 0.50 -35.97
N GLN A 193 -21.74 1.20 -34.87
CA GLN A 193 -21.30 0.81 -33.52
C GLN A 193 -21.97 -0.49 -33.04
N GLU A 194 -23.30 -0.61 -33.17
CA GLU A 194 -24.04 -1.81 -32.77
C GLU A 194 -23.57 -3.03 -33.60
N VAL A 195 -23.32 -2.82 -34.89
CA VAL A 195 -22.77 -3.87 -35.77
C VAL A 195 -21.34 -4.25 -35.37
N GLY A 196 -20.49 -3.28 -35.05
CA GLY A 196 -19.13 -3.53 -34.58
C GLY A 196 -19.09 -4.32 -33.28
N GLU A 197 -19.97 -4.01 -32.33
CA GLU A 197 -20.13 -4.76 -31.07
C GLU A 197 -20.60 -6.20 -31.33
N ARG A 198 -21.59 -6.38 -32.21
CA ARG A 198 -22.05 -7.72 -32.61
C ARG A 198 -20.95 -8.53 -33.30
N CYS A 199 -20.17 -7.92 -34.19
CA CYS A 199 -19.01 -8.56 -34.81
C CYS A 199 -17.95 -8.97 -33.78
N PHE A 200 -17.72 -8.14 -32.76
CA PHE A 200 -16.80 -8.42 -31.67
C PHE A 200 -17.25 -9.63 -30.84
N GLU A 201 -18.54 -9.70 -30.47
CA GLU A 201 -19.11 -10.82 -29.70
C GLU A 201 -19.04 -12.14 -30.45
N HIS A 202 -19.16 -12.11 -31.78
CA HIS A 202 -19.00 -13.30 -32.64
C HIS A 202 -17.53 -13.66 -32.94
N GLY A 203 -16.55 -12.93 -32.40
CA GLY A 203 -15.12 -13.19 -32.60
C GLY A 203 -14.59 -12.80 -33.99
N MET A 204 -15.35 -12.02 -34.76
CA MET A 204 -14.97 -11.55 -36.09
C MET A 204 -14.16 -10.24 -35.98
N TYR A 205 -12.90 -10.37 -35.57
CA TYR A 205 -12.09 -9.20 -35.23
C TYR A 205 -11.58 -8.38 -36.43
N GLU A 206 -11.32 -9.01 -37.59
CA GLU A 206 -10.88 -8.29 -38.81
C GLU A 206 -11.96 -7.34 -39.34
N PRO A 207 -13.24 -7.76 -39.51
CA PRO A 207 -14.31 -6.82 -39.83
C PRO A 207 -14.51 -5.76 -38.74
N ALA A 208 -14.47 -6.16 -37.46
CA ALA A 208 -14.65 -5.24 -36.34
C ALA A 208 -13.58 -4.14 -36.30
N LYS A 209 -12.33 -4.43 -36.69
CA LYS A 209 -11.24 -3.44 -36.83
C LYS A 209 -11.62 -2.33 -37.81
N LEU A 210 -12.13 -2.68 -38.99
CA LEU A 210 -12.52 -1.72 -40.02
C LEU A 210 -13.71 -0.86 -39.56
N LEU A 211 -14.70 -1.50 -38.95
CA LEU A 211 -15.88 -0.83 -38.40
C LEU A 211 -15.49 0.17 -37.29
N PHE A 212 -14.73 -0.24 -36.27
CA PHE A 212 -14.33 0.68 -35.19
C PHE A 212 -13.34 1.76 -35.64
N ALA A 213 -12.48 1.49 -36.63
CA ALA A 213 -11.63 2.51 -37.23
C ALA A 213 -12.44 3.60 -37.92
N SER A 214 -13.53 3.24 -38.64
CA SER A 214 -14.40 4.19 -39.33
C SER A 214 -15.14 5.14 -38.37
N ILE A 215 -15.54 4.63 -37.19
CA ILE A 215 -16.28 5.41 -36.16
C ILE A 215 -15.31 6.20 -35.27
N SER A 216 -14.00 5.96 -35.38
CA SER A 216 -12.98 6.45 -34.45
C SER A 216 -13.21 6.01 -32.99
N ASN A 217 -13.84 4.86 -32.78
CA ASN A 217 -14.01 4.27 -31.45
C ASN A 217 -12.73 3.54 -31.04
N TRP A 218 -11.75 4.31 -30.59
CA TRP A 218 -10.40 3.83 -30.28
C TRP A 218 -10.34 2.84 -29.11
N SER A 219 -11.32 2.85 -28.19
CA SER A 219 -11.32 1.96 -27.03
C SER A 219 -11.57 0.51 -27.43
N ARG A 220 -12.68 0.25 -28.12
CA ARG A 220 -13.02 -1.07 -28.65
C ARG A 220 -12.07 -1.50 -29.77
N LEU A 221 -11.53 -0.56 -30.55
CA LEU A 221 -10.50 -0.85 -31.54
C LEU A 221 -9.22 -1.38 -30.90
N ALA A 222 -8.79 -0.80 -29.78
CA ALA A 222 -7.62 -1.33 -29.06
C ALA A 222 -7.88 -2.75 -28.55
N SER A 223 -9.08 -3.02 -27.99
CA SER A 223 -9.46 -4.37 -27.57
C SER A 223 -9.50 -5.35 -28.75
N THR A 224 -10.08 -4.99 -29.91
CA THR A 224 -10.07 -5.87 -31.11
C THR A 224 -8.66 -6.15 -31.61
N LEU A 225 -7.80 -5.13 -31.67
CA LEU A 225 -6.41 -5.27 -32.11
C LEU A 225 -5.59 -6.16 -31.17
N VAL A 226 -5.89 -6.14 -29.87
CA VAL A 226 -5.33 -7.08 -28.89
C VAL A 226 -5.71 -8.52 -29.23
N PHE A 227 -6.98 -8.79 -29.55
CA PHE A 227 -7.43 -10.14 -29.95
C PHE A 227 -6.86 -10.59 -31.29
N LEU A 228 -6.58 -9.65 -32.21
CA LEU A 228 -5.90 -9.91 -33.49
C LEU A 228 -4.39 -10.15 -33.34
N GLY A 229 -3.80 -9.88 -32.17
CA GLY A 229 -2.35 -9.97 -31.96
C GLY A 229 -1.54 -8.81 -32.54
N GLU A 230 -2.18 -7.76 -33.03
CA GLU A 230 -1.52 -6.55 -33.55
C GLU A 230 -1.23 -5.55 -32.42
N TYR A 231 -0.30 -5.91 -31.51
CA TYR A 231 -0.05 -5.14 -30.29
C TYR A 231 0.45 -3.71 -30.53
N GLN A 232 1.29 -3.46 -31.54
CA GLN A 232 1.77 -2.10 -31.83
C GLN A 232 0.62 -1.15 -32.19
N ALA A 233 -0.27 -1.61 -33.08
CA ALA A 233 -1.45 -0.85 -33.47
C ALA A 233 -2.42 -0.67 -32.27
N ALA A 234 -2.53 -1.68 -31.40
CA ALA A 234 -3.33 -1.59 -30.18
C ALA A 234 -2.82 -0.50 -29.22
N VAL A 235 -1.50 -0.38 -29.03
CA VAL A 235 -0.89 0.69 -28.22
C VAL A 235 -1.16 2.07 -28.82
N ASP A 236 -1.06 2.22 -30.14
CA ASP A 236 -1.35 3.49 -30.81
C ASP A 236 -2.84 3.87 -30.72
N ALA A 237 -3.74 2.88 -30.82
CA ALA A 237 -5.17 3.06 -30.59
C ALA A 237 -5.46 3.46 -29.13
N ALA A 238 -4.82 2.81 -28.15
CA ALA A 238 -4.95 3.14 -26.74
C ALA A 238 -4.46 4.57 -26.44
N ARG A 239 -3.38 5.02 -27.09
CA ARG A 239 -2.88 6.40 -27.01
C ARG A 239 -3.90 7.42 -27.51
N LYS A 240 -4.62 7.11 -28.58
CA LYS A 240 -5.69 7.97 -29.12
C LYS A 240 -6.96 7.94 -28.25
N ALA A 241 -7.28 6.80 -27.65
CA ALA A 241 -8.42 6.64 -26.75
C ALA A 241 -8.24 7.39 -25.43
N ASN A 242 -7.01 7.41 -24.91
CA ASN A 242 -6.64 8.00 -23.60
C ASN A 242 -7.53 7.53 -22.43
N GLY A 243 -8.00 6.28 -22.47
CA GLY A 243 -8.84 5.68 -21.44
C GLY A 243 -8.05 4.72 -20.55
N THR A 244 -8.15 4.86 -19.22
CA THR A 244 -7.47 3.98 -18.25
C THR A 244 -7.84 2.51 -18.41
N LYS A 245 -9.12 2.22 -18.65
CA LYS A 245 -9.62 0.85 -18.90
C LYS A 245 -8.95 0.20 -20.12
N VAL A 246 -8.79 0.96 -21.19
CA VAL A 246 -8.18 0.49 -22.44
C VAL A 246 -6.71 0.17 -22.22
N TRP A 247 -5.98 1.06 -21.54
CA TRP A 247 -4.59 0.81 -21.18
C TRP A 247 -4.43 -0.44 -20.33
N ARG A 248 -5.37 -0.69 -19.41
CA ARG A 248 -5.37 -1.88 -18.55
C ARG A 248 -5.53 -3.16 -19.38
N GLU A 249 -6.53 -3.22 -20.26
CA GLU A 249 -6.78 -4.36 -21.14
C GLU A 249 -5.57 -4.64 -22.05
N VAL A 250 -5.03 -3.59 -22.68
CA VAL A 250 -3.87 -3.72 -23.57
C VAL A 250 -2.63 -4.14 -22.80
N ASN A 251 -2.39 -3.59 -21.61
CA ASN A 251 -1.24 -3.96 -20.78
C ASN A 251 -1.34 -5.43 -20.32
N ALA A 252 -2.49 -5.86 -19.80
CA ALA A 252 -2.71 -7.25 -19.38
C ALA A 252 -2.43 -8.24 -20.52
N ALA A 253 -2.95 -7.96 -21.73
CA ALA A 253 -2.70 -8.80 -22.89
C ALA A 253 -1.24 -8.78 -23.37
N CYS A 254 -0.56 -7.64 -23.27
CA CYS A 254 0.87 -7.56 -23.59
C CYS A 254 1.73 -8.38 -22.60
N ILE A 255 1.34 -8.42 -21.31
CA ILE A 255 2.02 -9.23 -20.29
C ILE A 255 1.84 -10.72 -20.59
N GLU A 256 0.60 -11.17 -20.85
CA GLU A 256 0.31 -12.59 -21.15
C GLU A 256 1.11 -13.11 -22.35
N LYS A 257 1.38 -12.22 -23.32
CA LYS A 257 2.08 -12.55 -24.56
C LYS A 257 3.58 -12.25 -24.52
N ARG A 258 4.10 -11.80 -23.38
CA ARG A 258 5.52 -11.50 -23.12
C ARG A 258 6.11 -10.39 -24.00
N GLU A 259 5.27 -9.46 -24.48
CA GLU A 259 5.70 -8.28 -25.22
C GLU A 259 6.04 -7.13 -24.25
N PHE A 260 7.15 -7.28 -23.54
CA PHE A 260 7.50 -6.40 -22.42
C PHE A 260 7.77 -4.95 -22.82
N ARG A 261 8.31 -4.71 -24.02
CA ARG A 261 8.59 -3.34 -24.49
C ARG A 261 7.32 -2.53 -24.71
N LEU A 262 6.28 -3.16 -25.25
CA LEU A 262 4.97 -2.52 -25.45
C LEU A 262 4.22 -2.42 -24.11
N ALA A 263 4.30 -3.47 -23.28
CA ALA A 263 3.77 -3.46 -21.93
C ALA A 263 4.36 -2.31 -21.10
N GLN A 264 5.65 -2.00 -21.25
CA GLN A 264 6.31 -0.89 -20.55
C GLN A 264 5.70 0.47 -20.94
N ILE A 265 5.49 0.72 -22.24
CA ILE A 265 4.87 1.97 -22.72
C ILE A 265 3.45 2.10 -22.17
N CYS A 266 2.66 1.03 -22.24
CA CYS A 266 1.30 1.00 -21.69
C CYS A 266 1.30 1.21 -20.17
N GLY A 267 2.23 0.54 -19.47
CA GLY A 267 2.38 0.60 -18.03
C GLY A 267 2.75 2.00 -17.56
N LEU A 268 3.61 2.73 -18.28
CA LEU A 268 3.96 4.11 -17.93
C LEU A 268 2.74 5.04 -17.94
N HIS A 269 1.80 4.82 -18.85
CA HIS A 269 0.54 5.57 -18.86
C HIS A 269 -0.41 5.17 -17.72
N LEU A 270 -0.37 3.91 -17.26
CA LEU A 270 -1.18 3.42 -16.14
C LEU A 270 -0.62 3.87 -14.78
N VAL A 271 0.68 3.75 -14.58
CA VAL A 271 1.37 4.02 -13.30
C VAL A 271 1.21 5.46 -12.83
N VAL A 272 0.93 6.40 -13.73
CA VAL A 272 0.61 7.79 -13.37
C VAL A 272 -0.70 7.90 -12.57
N HIS A 273 -1.62 6.96 -12.73
CA HIS A 273 -2.89 6.92 -12.00
C HIS A 273 -2.75 6.11 -10.71
N ALA A 274 -2.87 6.78 -9.56
CA ALA A 274 -2.68 6.16 -8.24
C ALA A 274 -3.64 5.00 -7.95
N ASP A 275 -4.89 5.09 -8.43
CA ASP A 275 -5.93 4.08 -8.18
C ASP A 275 -5.64 2.74 -8.89
N GLU A 276 -4.93 2.79 -10.01
CA GLU A 276 -4.63 1.63 -10.87
C GLU A 276 -3.32 0.93 -10.49
N LEU A 277 -2.45 1.63 -9.76
CA LEU A 277 -1.10 1.14 -9.45
C LEU A 277 -1.12 -0.19 -8.68
N HIS A 278 -2.04 -0.35 -7.73
CA HIS A 278 -2.12 -1.56 -6.91
C HIS A 278 -2.56 -2.79 -7.73
N GLU A 279 -3.56 -2.63 -8.60
CA GLU A 279 -4.05 -3.70 -9.48
C GLU A 279 -2.98 -4.12 -10.50
N LEU A 280 -2.23 -3.15 -11.01
CA LEU A 280 -1.09 -3.40 -11.91
C LEU A 280 -0.01 -4.24 -11.21
N ILE A 281 0.40 -3.85 -10.00
CA ILE A 281 1.41 -4.59 -9.23
C ILE A 281 0.96 -6.03 -8.98
N GLN A 282 -0.30 -6.24 -8.55
CA GLN A 282 -0.83 -7.59 -8.35
C GLN A 282 -0.79 -8.43 -9.62
N THR A 283 -1.11 -7.83 -10.78
CA THR A 283 -1.07 -8.53 -12.08
C THR A 283 0.35 -8.96 -12.43
N TYR A 284 1.33 -8.07 -12.28
CA TYR A 284 2.75 -8.39 -12.52
C TYR A 284 3.31 -9.41 -11.52
N GLU A 285 2.95 -9.31 -10.23
CA GLU A 285 3.35 -10.27 -9.19
C GLU A 285 2.74 -11.67 -9.43
N GLN A 286 1.45 -11.75 -9.79
CA GLN A 286 0.77 -13.02 -10.09
C GLN A 286 1.38 -13.74 -11.30
N GLN A 287 1.82 -12.99 -12.31
CA GLN A 287 2.50 -13.56 -13.48
C GLN A 287 4.01 -13.78 -13.27
N GLY A 288 4.57 -13.31 -12.14
CA GLY A 288 5.98 -13.50 -11.78
C GLY A 288 6.97 -12.57 -12.48
N PHE A 289 6.50 -11.53 -13.18
CA PHE A 289 7.34 -10.59 -13.96
C PHE A 289 7.82 -9.40 -13.13
N VAL A 290 8.53 -9.68 -12.04
CA VAL A 290 8.91 -8.66 -11.04
C VAL A 290 10.03 -7.74 -11.55
N GLU A 291 10.99 -8.25 -12.33
CA GLU A 291 12.08 -7.42 -12.86
C GLU A 291 11.55 -6.33 -13.80
N GLN A 292 10.61 -6.68 -14.66
CA GLN A 292 9.98 -5.76 -15.59
C GLN A 292 9.13 -4.72 -14.87
N LEU A 293 8.48 -5.10 -13.76
CA LEU A 293 7.75 -4.16 -12.90
C LEU A 293 8.69 -3.14 -12.25
N ILE A 294 9.87 -3.58 -11.78
CA ILE A 294 10.89 -2.70 -11.22
C ILE A 294 11.39 -1.72 -12.29
N GLU A 295 11.73 -2.19 -13.49
CA GLU A 295 12.16 -1.33 -14.61
C GLU A 295 11.06 -0.34 -15.04
N LEU A 296 9.79 -0.77 -15.02
CA LEU A 296 8.64 0.09 -15.29
C LEU A 296 8.55 1.22 -14.27
N LEU A 297 8.67 0.91 -12.99
CA LEU A 297 8.60 1.90 -11.91
C LEU A 297 9.84 2.81 -11.92
N GLU A 298 11.04 2.27 -12.16
CA GLU A 298 12.29 3.02 -12.36
C GLU A 298 12.12 4.09 -13.46
N ALA A 299 11.56 3.71 -14.61
CA ALA A 299 11.23 4.64 -15.69
C ALA A 299 10.08 5.61 -15.31
N GLY A 300 9.12 5.12 -14.54
CA GLY A 300 7.97 5.89 -14.07
C GLY A 300 8.34 7.05 -13.15
N LEU A 301 9.37 6.93 -12.29
CA LEU A 301 9.74 8.01 -11.37
C LEU A 301 10.30 9.24 -12.10
N GLY A 302 10.79 9.06 -13.34
CA GLY A 302 11.27 10.15 -14.19
C GLY A 302 10.15 11.02 -14.78
N LEU A 303 8.87 10.60 -14.66
CA LEU A 303 7.74 11.34 -15.19
C LEU A 303 7.34 12.51 -14.28
N GLU A 304 6.97 13.65 -14.88
CA GLU A 304 6.52 14.85 -14.14
C GLU A 304 5.28 14.60 -13.26
N ARG A 305 4.47 13.60 -13.59
CA ARG A 305 3.24 13.22 -12.85
C ARG A 305 3.46 12.10 -11.83
N ALA A 306 4.70 11.82 -11.42
CA ALA A 306 4.99 10.80 -10.42
C ALA A 306 4.40 11.17 -9.04
N HIS A 307 3.67 10.24 -8.43
CA HIS A 307 3.02 10.41 -7.13
C HIS A 307 3.63 9.51 -6.05
N MET A 308 3.35 9.81 -4.77
CA MET A 308 3.93 9.13 -3.59
C MET A 308 3.79 7.59 -3.61
N GLY A 309 2.69 7.09 -4.17
CA GLY A 309 2.41 5.65 -4.30
C GLY A 309 3.50 4.92 -5.08
N MET A 310 4.01 5.50 -6.17
CA MET A 310 5.06 4.89 -6.99
C MET A 310 6.36 4.66 -6.20
N PHE A 311 6.81 5.68 -5.46
CA PHE A 311 8.01 5.57 -4.62
C PHE A 311 7.84 4.54 -3.51
N THR A 312 6.63 4.49 -2.92
CA THR A 312 6.33 3.58 -1.81
C THR A 312 6.31 2.13 -2.28
N GLU A 313 5.60 1.83 -3.37
CA GLU A 313 5.53 0.47 -3.92
C GLU A 313 6.86 0.01 -4.48
N LEU A 314 7.63 0.90 -5.10
CA LEU A 314 8.99 0.57 -5.55
C LEU A 314 9.90 0.22 -4.36
N ALA A 315 9.81 0.95 -3.25
CA ALA A 315 10.56 0.63 -2.05
C ALA A 315 10.19 -0.76 -1.50
N ILE A 316 8.91 -1.13 -1.53
CA ILE A 316 8.44 -2.47 -1.11
C ILE A 316 9.00 -3.56 -2.04
N LEU A 317 9.02 -3.32 -3.35
CA LEU A 317 9.60 -4.25 -4.32
C LEU A 317 11.11 -4.39 -4.16
N TYR A 318 11.83 -3.29 -3.90
CA TYR A 318 13.25 -3.35 -3.59
C TYR A 318 13.52 -4.12 -2.30
N ALA A 319 12.72 -3.91 -1.25
CA ALA A 319 12.86 -4.63 0.01
C ALA A 319 12.79 -6.16 -0.19
N LYS A 320 11.83 -6.61 -1.00
CA LYS A 320 11.59 -8.04 -1.27
C LYS A 320 12.60 -8.67 -2.22
N TYR A 321 12.99 -7.96 -3.29
CA TYR A 321 13.66 -8.59 -4.43
C TYR A 321 15.07 -8.03 -4.74
N LYS A 322 15.38 -6.78 -4.35
CA LYS A 322 16.69 -6.14 -4.63
C LYS A 322 17.15 -5.30 -3.44
N GLN A 323 17.66 -5.98 -2.41
CA GLN A 323 18.09 -5.37 -1.15
C GLN A 323 19.24 -4.37 -1.33
N GLU A 324 20.14 -4.58 -2.28
CA GLU A 324 21.29 -3.68 -2.50
C GLU A 324 20.90 -2.25 -2.90
N LYS A 325 19.80 -2.09 -3.64
CA LYS A 325 19.36 -0.78 -4.17
C LYS A 325 18.47 0.01 -3.19
N ILE A 326 17.94 -0.62 -2.15
CA ILE A 326 16.94 0.03 -1.29
C ILE A 326 17.52 1.22 -0.54
N MET A 327 18.76 1.11 -0.03
CA MET A 327 19.40 2.20 0.70
C MET A 327 19.59 3.44 -0.16
N GLU A 328 19.97 3.28 -1.44
CA GLU A 328 20.11 4.40 -2.38
C GLU A 328 18.76 5.07 -2.66
N HIS A 329 17.73 4.25 -2.90
CA HIS A 329 16.36 4.73 -3.13
C HIS A 329 15.83 5.52 -1.93
N LEU A 330 16.01 5.01 -0.71
CA LEU A 330 15.55 5.68 0.51
C LEU A 330 16.29 6.99 0.76
N LYS A 331 17.61 7.06 0.49
CA LYS A 331 18.38 8.31 0.63
C LYS A 331 17.89 9.41 -0.32
N LEU A 332 17.51 9.05 -1.56
CA LEU A 332 17.07 10.02 -2.56
C LEU A 332 15.61 10.44 -2.35
N PHE A 333 14.73 9.51 -1.95
CA PHE A 333 13.28 9.72 -2.01
C PHE A 333 12.56 9.67 -0.66
N SER A 334 13.27 9.75 0.48
CA SER A 334 12.68 9.70 1.83
C SER A 334 11.51 10.66 2.06
N SER A 335 11.50 11.84 1.43
CA SER A 335 10.44 12.84 1.55
C SER A 335 9.15 12.52 0.79
N ARG A 336 9.18 11.62 -0.19
CA ARG A 336 8.07 11.32 -1.10
C ARG A 336 7.51 9.90 -0.93
N ILE A 337 7.79 9.27 0.20
CA ILE A 337 7.41 7.89 0.50
C ILE A 337 6.45 7.86 1.69
N ASN A 338 5.53 6.89 1.71
CA ASN A 338 4.77 6.56 2.91
C ASN A 338 5.62 5.70 3.85
N ILE A 339 6.30 6.36 4.79
CA ILE A 339 7.28 5.74 5.70
C ILE A 339 6.69 4.58 6.52
N PRO A 340 5.52 4.70 7.19
CA PRO A 340 4.93 3.58 7.95
C PRO A 340 4.72 2.30 7.14
N LYS A 341 4.31 2.42 5.88
CA LYS A 341 4.09 1.24 5.01
C LYS A 341 5.42 0.56 4.66
N VAL A 342 6.46 1.35 4.39
CA VAL A 342 7.79 0.83 4.07
C VAL A 342 8.48 0.25 5.30
N ILE A 343 8.28 0.80 6.49
CA ILE A 343 8.79 0.23 7.75
C ILE A 343 8.31 -1.22 7.91
N ARG A 344 7.00 -1.47 7.77
CA ARG A 344 6.45 -2.84 7.85
C ARG A 344 7.09 -3.77 6.82
N ALA A 345 7.24 -3.31 5.58
CA ALA A 345 7.89 -4.10 4.55
C ALA A 345 9.36 -4.40 4.89
N CYS A 346 10.09 -3.45 5.49
CA CYS A 346 11.47 -3.65 5.91
C CYS A 346 11.59 -4.55 7.15
N GLU A 347 10.61 -4.51 8.06
CA GLU A 347 10.50 -5.43 9.21
C GLU A 347 10.32 -6.87 8.72
N ASP A 348 9.41 -7.07 7.75
CA ASP A 348 9.13 -8.37 7.15
C ASP A 348 10.34 -8.95 6.40
N THR A 349 11.16 -8.10 5.78
CA THR A 349 12.36 -8.50 5.03
C THR A 349 13.66 -8.44 5.83
N HIS A 350 13.59 -8.08 7.11
CA HIS A 350 14.74 -7.96 8.03
C HIS A 350 15.87 -7.03 7.54
N LEU A 351 15.52 -5.90 6.92
CA LEU A 351 16.48 -4.90 6.43
C LEU A 351 16.77 -3.86 7.52
N TRP A 352 17.63 -4.21 8.48
CA TRP A 352 17.83 -3.44 9.70
C TRP A 352 18.53 -2.09 9.49
N ALA A 353 19.51 -2.00 8.59
CA ALA A 353 20.24 -0.76 8.33
C ALA A 353 19.33 0.32 7.72
N GLU A 354 18.50 -0.08 6.76
CA GLU A 354 17.52 0.77 6.08
C GLU A 354 16.34 1.11 6.98
N LEU A 355 15.90 0.16 7.80
CA LEU A 355 14.84 0.39 8.78
C LEU A 355 15.25 1.38 9.86
N VAL A 356 16.50 1.32 10.36
CA VAL A 356 17.04 2.35 11.25
C VAL A 356 17.05 3.72 10.57
N PHE A 357 17.46 3.79 9.29
CA PHE A 357 17.42 5.03 8.53
C PHE A 357 15.98 5.59 8.42
N LEU A 358 14.98 4.75 8.17
CA LEU A 358 13.58 5.15 8.12
C LEU A 358 13.07 5.67 9.46
N TYR A 359 13.39 5.00 10.57
CA TYR A 359 12.99 5.46 11.90
C TYR A 359 13.63 6.81 12.27
N VAL A 360 14.90 7.03 11.91
CA VAL A 360 15.56 8.33 12.11
C VAL A 360 14.84 9.44 11.32
N HIS A 361 14.44 9.17 10.08
CA HIS A 361 13.71 10.13 9.26
C HIS A 361 12.25 10.35 9.69
N TYR A 362 11.66 9.38 10.39
CA TYR A 362 10.30 9.46 10.92
C TYR A 362 10.26 10.01 12.36
N ASP A 363 11.39 10.45 12.90
CA ASP A 363 11.57 10.90 14.29
C ASP A 363 11.21 9.84 15.36
N GLU A 364 11.15 8.56 14.98
CA GLU A 364 10.98 7.43 15.90
C GLU A 364 12.33 6.91 16.43
N TYR A 365 13.06 7.80 17.10
CA TYR A 365 14.40 7.50 17.65
C TYR A 365 14.41 6.34 18.65
N ASP A 366 13.32 6.15 19.40
CA ASP A 366 13.16 5.07 20.38
C ASP A 366 13.22 3.69 19.70
N ASN A 367 12.51 3.54 18.58
CA ASN A 367 12.49 2.30 17.79
C ASN A 367 13.83 2.10 17.06
N ALA A 368 14.42 3.18 16.51
CA ALA A 368 15.75 3.15 15.92
C ALA A 368 16.80 2.61 16.90
N ALA A 369 16.85 3.14 18.12
CA ALA A 369 17.79 2.72 19.14
C ALA A 369 17.59 1.25 19.54
N LEU A 370 16.34 0.81 19.71
CA LEU A 370 16.04 -0.59 20.02
C LEU A 370 16.47 -1.55 18.92
N THR A 371 16.24 -1.19 17.64
CA THR A 371 16.69 -2.00 16.51
C THR A 371 18.20 -2.09 16.45
N MET A 372 18.92 -0.97 16.60
CA MET A 372 20.38 -0.95 16.61
C MET A 372 20.96 -1.82 17.73
N MET A 373 20.29 -1.89 18.88
CA MET A 373 20.73 -2.73 20.02
C MET A 373 20.43 -4.21 19.83
N ARG A 374 19.32 -4.56 19.18
CA ARG A 374 18.97 -5.97 18.92
C ARG A 374 19.76 -6.56 17.77
N HIS A 375 20.10 -5.73 16.79
CA HIS A 375 20.73 -6.13 15.53
C HIS A 375 22.04 -5.35 15.33
N SER A 376 22.99 -5.59 16.25
CA SER A 376 24.28 -4.90 16.30
C SER A 376 25.12 -5.09 15.03
N VAL A 377 25.17 -6.30 14.48
CA VAL A 377 26.06 -6.64 13.36
C VAL A 377 25.74 -5.85 12.09
N ASP A 378 24.46 -5.57 11.81
CA ASP A 378 24.02 -5.02 10.53
C ASP A 378 23.77 -3.50 10.58
N ALA A 379 23.27 -3.00 11.70
CA ALA A 379 22.74 -1.64 11.78
C ALA A 379 23.52 -0.70 12.72
N TRP A 380 24.42 -1.24 13.55
CA TRP A 380 25.10 -0.43 14.55
C TRP A 380 26.28 0.35 13.95
N ASP A 381 26.25 1.66 14.17
CA ASP A 381 27.37 2.58 13.94
C ASP A 381 27.43 3.53 15.13
N HIS A 382 28.58 3.57 15.82
CA HIS A 382 28.78 4.36 17.02
C HIS A 382 28.43 5.84 16.83
N ALA A 383 28.82 6.43 15.69
CA ALA A 383 28.56 7.85 15.44
C ALA A 383 27.06 8.12 15.32
N ARG A 384 26.35 7.30 14.52
CA ARG A 384 24.89 7.42 14.35
C ARG A 384 24.13 7.14 15.64
N PHE A 385 24.57 6.14 16.42
CA PHE A 385 23.92 5.81 17.67
C PHE A 385 23.97 6.96 18.67
N LYS A 386 25.09 7.70 18.74
CA LYS A 386 25.22 8.90 19.60
C LYS A 386 24.21 9.99 19.22
N ASP A 387 23.99 10.22 17.94
CA ASP A 387 23.04 11.24 17.49
C ASP A 387 21.58 10.81 17.77
N VAL A 388 21.28 9.52 17.62
CA VAL A 388 19.95 8.95 17.88
C VAL A 388 19.62 8.97 19.38
N ILE A 389 20.54 8.52 20.24
CA ILE A 389 20.27 8.35 21.66
C ILE A 389 20.00 9.69 22.37
N VAL A 390 20.60 10.80 21.95
CA VAL A 390 20.32 12.13 22.53
C VAL A 390 18.86 12.54 22.37
N LYS A 391 18.26 12.18 21.23
CA LYS A 391 16.90 12.58 20.82
C LYS A 391 15.81 11.66 21.38
N VAL A 392 16.20 10.50 21.92
CA VAL A 392 15.27 9.55 22.54
C VAL A 392 14.53 10.20 23.71
N SER A 393 13.22 9.93 23.79
CA SER A 393 12.37 10.44 24.87
C SER A 393 12.43 9.55 26.11
N ASN A 394 12.50 8.24 25.91
CA ASN A 394 12.48 7.26 26.99
C ASN A 394 13.87 7.06 27.64
N LEU A 395 14.04 7.55 28.86
CA LEU A 395 15.28 7.39 29.65
C LEU A 395 15.62 5.93 29.98
N GLU A 396 14.66 4.99 29.94
CA GLU A 396 14.98 3.57 30.14
C GLU A 396 15.87 3.00 29.04
N LEU A 397 15.75 3.52 27.82
CA LEU A 397 16.58 3.10 26.70
C LEU A 397 18.06 3.46 26.93
N TYR A 398 18.36 4.52 27.71
CA TYR A 398 19.74 4.86 28.06
C TYR A 398 20.38 3.76 28.89
N TYR A 399 19.68 3.25 29.91
CA TYR A 399 20.21 2.17 30.75
C TYR A 399 20.31 0.85 30.00
N LYS A 400 19.38 0.56 29.09
CA LYS A 400 19.49 -0.63 28.22
C LYS A 400 20.67 -0.48 27.25
N ALA A 401 20.87 0.70 26.67
CA ALA A 401 22.00 1.00 25.79
C ALA A 401 23.33 0.86 26.55
N LEU A 402 23.41 1.34 27.80
CA LEU A 402 24.60 1.15 28.63
C LEU A 402 24.91 -0.33 28.90
N ARG A 403 23.90 -1.17 29.14
CA ARG A 403 24.11 -2.63 29.26
C ARG A 403 24.63 -3.23 27.95
N PHE A 404 24.04 -2.85 26.83
CA PHE A 404 24.47 -3.32 25.51
C PHE A 404 25.93 -2.92 25.21
N TYR A 405 26.30 -1.66 25.44
CA TYR A 405 27.69 -1.21 25.29
C TYR A 405 28.65 -1.90 26.27
N LEU A 406 28.19 -2.20 27.49
CA LEU A 406 29.01 -2.93 28.46
C LEU A 406 29.26 -4.38 28.02
N GLU A 407 28.28 -5.02 27.38
CA GLU A 407 28.38 -6.41 26.92
C GLU A 407 29.18 -6.55 25.63
N GLU A 408 28.97 -5.66 24.64
CA GLU A 408 29.60 -5.80 23.32
C GLU A 408 30.85 -4.93 23.13
N GLN A 409 30.87 -3.71 23.69
CA GLN A 409 31.93 -2.72 23.41
C GLN A 409 32.31 -1.85 24.60
N PRO A 410 33.03 -2.40 25.59
CA PRO A 410 33.38 -1.69 26.81
C PRO A 410 34.16 -0.39 26.58
N MET A 411 35.07 -0.35 25.60
CA MET A 411 35.95 0.81 25.37
C MET A 411 35.21 2.10 24.98
N LEU A 412 34.05 1.98 24.32
CA LEU A 412 33.29 3.13 23.78
C LEU A 412 32.23 3.66 24.74
N ILE A 413 32.11 3.08 25.94
CA ILE A 413 31.10 3.49 26.92
C ILE A 413 31.35 4.91 27.45
N ASN A 414 32.62 5.31 27.59
CA ASN A 414 32.99 6.65 28.07
C ASN A 414 32.47 7.72 27.11
N ASP A 415 32.68 7.52 25.81
CA ASP A 415 32.20 8.44 24.78
C ASP A 415 30.68 8.54 24.77
N LEU A 416 29.97 7.41 24.93
CA LEU A 416 28.52 7.40 25.05
C LEU A 416 28.05 8.18 26.30
N LEU A 417 28.70 7.95 27.44
CA LEU A 417 28.35 8.59 28.70
C LEU A 417 28.54 10.12 28.66
N THR A 418 29.57 10.63 27.96
CA THR A 418 29.77 12.09 27.81
C THR A 418 28.57 12.79 27.16
N VAL A 419 27.93 12.12 26.21
CA VAL A 419 26.78 12.65 25.47
C VAL A 419 25.50 12.55 26.32
N LEU A 420 25.41 11.55 27.20
CA LEU A 420 24.24 11.31 28.05
C LEU A 420 24.24 12.12 29.36
N THR A 421 25.36 12.73 29.75
CA THR A 421 25.54 13.47 31.01
C THR A 421 24.39 14.41 31.38
N PRO A 422 23.81 15.23 30.47
CA PRO A 422 22.81 16.22 30.87
C PRO A 422 21.45 15.65 31.33
N ARG A 423 21.10 14.42 30.91
CA ARG A 423 19.75 13.85 31.11
C ARG A 423 19.73 12.57 31.93
N ILE A 424 20.89 12.01 32.28
CA ILE A 424 20.98 10.71 32.96
C ILE A 424 21.00 10.87 34.49
N ASP A 425 20.42 9.90 35.21
CA ASP A 425 20.56 9.83 36.66
C ASP A 425 21.87 9.10 37.00
N HIS A 426 22.87 9.89 37.40
CA HIS A 426 24.20 9.39 37.74
C HIS A 426 24.16 8.34 38.85
N THR A 427 23.24 8.44 39.80
CA THR A 427 23.08 7.50 40.93
C THR A 427 22.72 6.10 40.44
N ARG A 428 21.87 6.01 39.42
CA ARG A 428 21.43 4.74 38.83
C ARG A 428 22.51 4.14 37.93
N VAL A 429 23.29 4.97 37.23
CA VAL A 429 24.43 4.52 36.41
C VAL A 429 25.50 3.89 37.30
N VAL A 430 25.88 4.55 38.40
CA VAL A 430 26.87 4.04 39.34
C VAL A 430 26.41 2.71 39.94
N LYS A 431 25.17 2.59 40.42
CA LYS A 431 24.61 1.32 40.92
C LYS A 431 24.56 0.20 39.88
N LEU A 432 24.37 0.54 38.61
CA LEU A 432 24.38 -0.45 37.53
C LEU A 432 25.81 -1.00 37.32
N LEU A 433 26.80 -0.12 37.41
CA LEU A 433 28.21 -0.45 37.18
C LEU A 433 28.86 -1.12 38.39
N GLU A 434 28.51 -0.71 39.61
CA GLU A 434 28.85 -1.41 40.87
C GLU A 434 28.44 -2.88 40.82
N LYS A 435 27.25 -3.18 40.32
CA LYS A 435 26.78 -4.58 40.18
C LYS A 435 27.55 -5.38 39.12
N SER A 436 28.28 -4.72 38.26
CA SER A 436 29.00 -5.34 37.14
C SER A 436 30.53 -5.33 37.33
N ASP A 437 31.02 -4.83 38.47
CA ASP A 437 32.45 -4.65 38.81
C ASP A 437 33.27 -3.84 37.78
N ASN A 438 32.61 -3.10 36.87
CA ASN A 438 33.25 -2.36 35.79
C ASN A 438 33.43 -0.86 36.10
N ILE A 439 33.48 -0.50 37.39
CA ILE A 439 33.64 0.90 37.82
C ILE A 439 34.95 1.53 37.30
N PRO A 440 36.11 0.84 37.24
CA PRO A 440 37.35 1.47 36.76
C PRO A 440 37.28 2.01 35.32
N LEU A 441 36.45 1.37 34.48
CA LEU A 441 36.29 1.74 33.07
C LEU A 441 35.71 3.15 32.89
N ILE A 442 34.87 3.61 33.85
CA ILE A 442 34.17 4.89 33.79
C ILE A 442 34.88 6.02 34.52
N LYS A 443 36.16 5.86 34.92
CA LYS A 443 36.94 6.89 35.62
C LYS A 443 36.93 8.27 34.92
N PRO A 444 37.10 8.38 33.58
CA PRO A 444 37.01 9.68 32.90
C PRO A 444 35.62 10.32 33.05
N TYR A 445 34.57 9.51 32.98
CA TYR A 445 33.20 9.96 33.19
C TYR A 445 32.97 10.43 34.63
N LEU A 446 33.40 9.66 35.64
CA LEU A 446 33.28 10.04 37.06
C LEU A 446 33.95 11.39 37.35
N THR A 447 35.14 11.60 36.79
CA THR A 447 35.87 12.88 36.91
C THR A 447 35.08 14.04 36.32
N SER A 448 34.43 13.85 35.17
CA SER A 448 33.61 14.89 34.53
C SER A 448 32.31 15.18 35.29
N VAL A 449 31.73 14.16 35.92
CA VAL A 449 30.44 14.25 36.64
C VAL A 449 30.62 14.70 38.09
N GLN A 450 31.84 14.61 38.63
CA GLN A 450 32.14 14.98 40.01
C GLN A 450 31.68 16.40 40.38
N SER A 451 31.66 17.33 39.42
CA SER A 451 31.14 18.70 39.60
C SER A 451 29.68 18.76 40.06
N THR A 452 28.88 17.71 39.83
CA THR A 452 27.48 17.62 40.26
C THR A 452 27.31 17.27 41.75
N ASN A 453 28.40 16.93 42.46
CA ASN A 453 28.44 16.59 43.88
C ASN A 453 27.38 15.55 44.29
N ASN A 454 27.31 14.43 43.56
CA ASN A 454 26.39 13.33 43.87
C ASN A 454 27.05 12.30 44.81
N ALA A 455 26.35 11.90 45.87
CA ALA A 455 26.84 10.94 46.85
C ALA A 455 27.32 9.60 46.28
N ALA A 456 26.55 8.99 45.37
CA ALA A 456 26.96 7.69 44.80
C ALA A 456 28.23 7.83 43.93
N VAL A 457 28.33 8.92 43.17
CA VAL A 457 29.49 9.22 42.31
C VAL A 457 30.73 9.45 43.16
N ASN A 458 30.61 10.26 44.22
CA ASN A 458 31.71 10.55 45.12
C ASN A 458 32.17 9.30 45.88
N THR A 459 31.25 8.48 46.40
CA THR A 459 31.60 7.22 47.06
C THR A 459 32.32 6.28 46.11
N ALA A 460 31.76 6.00 44.93
CA ALA A 460 32.37 5.09 43.96
C ALA A 460 33.72 5.63 43.44
N TYR A 461 33.85 6.94 43.22
CA TYR A 461 35.11 7.56 42.82
C TYR A 461 36.17 7.48 43.93
N ASN A 462 35.78 7.74 45.18
CA ASN A 462 36.68 7.62 46.33
C ASN A 462 37.11 6.15 46.54
N GLU A 463 36.23 5.18 46.33
CA GLU A 463 36.59 3.75 46.36
C GLU A 463 37.61 3.40 45.28
N LEU A 464 37.41 3.86 44.05
CA LEU A 464 38.40 3.68 42.97
C LEU A 464 39.76 4.28 43.33
N LEU A 465 39.79 5.49 43.89
CA LEU A 465 41.05 6.14 44.27
C LEU A 465 41.76 5.43 45.42
N ILE A 466 41.01 4.77 46.31
CA ILE A 466 41.59 3.91 47.36
C ILE A 466 42.22 2.66 46.73
N GLU A 467 41.53 2.01 45.78
CA GLU A 467 42.06 0.84 45.07
C GLU A 467 43.29 1.17 44.20
N GLU A 468 43.32 2.35 43.59
CA GLU A 468 44.44 2.84 42.78
C GLU A 468 45.58 3.45 43.62
N GLU A 469 45.42 3.54 44.95
CA GLU A 469 46.36 4.16 45.89
C GLU A 469 46.68 5.65 45.63
N ASP A 470 45.80 6.40 44.94
CA ASP A 470 46.00 7.82 44.64
C ASP A 470 45.48 8.74 45.76
N TYR A 471 46.33 8.97 46.75
CA TYR A 471 46.06 9.83 47.90
C TYR A 471 45.94 11.33 47.56
N LYS A 472 46.49 11.80 46.42
CA LYS A 472 46.47 13.23 46.06
C LYS A 472 45.11 13.60 45.49
N LEU A 473 44.66 12.83 44.50
CA LEU A 473 43.34 13.03 43.91
C LEU A 473 42.23 12.76 44.93
N LEU A 474 42.42 11.80 45.84
CA LEU A 474 41.44 11.53 46.91
C LEU A 474 41.29 12.73 47.84
N ARG A 475 42.42 13.36 48.23
CA ARG A 475 42.39 14.56 49.05
C ARG A 475 41.68 15.72 48.35
N ASP A 476 42.03 15.97 47.09
CA ASP A 476 41.42 17.04 46.31
C ASP A 476 39.91 16.80 46.10
N SER A 477 39.51 15.55 45.85
CA SER A 477 38.11 15.11 45.76
C SER A 477 37.33 15.44 47.03
N ILE A 478 37.83 15.00 48.18
CA ILE A 478 37.22 15.21 49.52
C ILE A 478 37.20 16.69 49.92
N ASP A 479 38.15 17.49 49.42
CA ASP A 479 38.24 18.91 49.73
C ASP A 479 37.23 19.76 48.98
N HIS A 480 36.90 19.39 47.75
CA HIS A 480 35.97 20.14 46.90
C HIS A 480 34.54 19.61 46.95
N PHE A 481 34.34 18.33 47.23
CA PHE A 481 33.02 17.67 47.17
C PHE A 481 32.71 16.99 48.50
N ASP A 482 31.68 17.46 49.20
CA ASP A 482 31.35 17.09 50.58
C ASP A 482 30.18 16.10 50.70
N ASN A 483 29.49 15.80 49.61
CA ASN A 483 28.34 14.91 49.61
C ASN A 483 28.80 13.45 49.49
N PHE A 484 29.21 12.82 50.59
CA PHE A 484 29.46 11.38 50.73
C PHE A 484 29.48 10.98 52.21
N ASP A 485 29.49 9.68 52.53
CA ASP A 485 29.58 9.22 53.92
C ASP A 485 31.01 9.35 54.45
N ASN A 486 31.27 10.50 55.07
CA ASN A 486 32.56 10.83 55.70
C ASN A 486 32.96 9.84 56.81
N ILE A 487 32.00 9.20 57.48
CA ILE A 487 32.26 8.34 58.64
C ILE A 487 32.65 6.95 58.18
N GLU A 488 31.88 6.37 57.27
CA GLU A 488 32.16 5.05 56.69
C GLU A 488 33.50 5.07 55.95
N LEU A 489 33.77 6.12 55.15
CA LEU A 489 35.04 6.27 54.47
C LEU A 489 36.21 6.39 55.46
N ALA A 490 36.06 7.17 56.53
CA ALA A 490 37.12 7.33 57.53
C ALA A 490 37.42 6.02 58.29
N GLN A 491 36.40 5.24 58.64
CA GLN A 491 36.58 3.93 59.28
C GLN A 491 37.31 2.94 58.37
N ARG A 492 37.06 2.97 57.06
CA ARG A 492 37.75 2.11 56.09
C ARG A 492 39.20 2.54 55.85
N LEU A 493 39.46 3.84 55.85
CA LEU A 493 40.81 4.39 55.69
C LEU A 493 41.69 4.18 56.94
N GLU A 494 41.08 4.06 58.12
CA GLU A 494 41.77 3.79 59.40
C GLU A 494 42.49 2.43 59.41
N THR A 495 41.92 1.42 58.74
CA THR A 495 42.52 0.07 58.67
C THR A 495 43.55 -0.09 57.55
N HIS A 496 43.75 0.94 56.72
CA HIS A 496 44.64 0.87 55.56
C HIS A 496 46.12 0.80 55.96
N GLU A 497 46.96 0.17 55.13
CA GLU A 497 48.39 -0.05 55.42
C GLU A 497 49.23 1.22 55.24
N LEU A 498 48.84 2.09 54.29
CA LEU A 498 49.55 3.33 53.98
C LEU A 498 49.20 4.47 54.95
N LEU A 499 50.23 5.16 55.42
CA LEU A 499 50.12 6.29 56.34
C LEU A 499 49.39 7.49 55.72
N GLU A 500 49.51 7.71 54.41
CA GLU A 500 48.82 8.81 53.72
C GLU A 500 47.30 8.66 53.78
N PHE A 501 46.77 7.44 53.66
CA PHE A 501 45.33 7.19 53.74
C PHE A 501 44.80 7.34 55.17
N ARG A 502 45.57 6.92 56.19
CA ARG A 502 45.24 7.18 57.59
C ARG A 502 45.27 8.67 57.92
N ARG A 503 46.20 9.42 57.33
CA ARG A 503 46.23 10.89 57.44
C ARG A 503 44.98 11.53 56.82
N ILE A 504 44.49 11.01 55.70
CA ILE A 504 43.21 11.45 55.11
C ILE A 504 42.04 11.08 56.03
N ALA A 505 42.05 9.90 56.67
CA ALA A 505 41.04 9.53 57.67
C ALA A 505 41.02 10.51 58.86
N ALA A 506 42.20 10.87 59.39
CA ALA A 506 42.32 11.86 60.45
C ALA A 506 41.79 13.24 60.01
N HIS A 507 42.04 13.62 58.75
CA HIS A 507 41.51 14.85 58.14
C HIS A 507 39.98 14.81 57.95
N LEU A 508 39.41 13.66 57.60
CA LEU A 508 37.96 13.47 57.49
C LEU A 508 37.28 13.57 58.87
N TYR A 509 37.81 12.90 59.89
CA TYR A 509 37.30 13.01 61.26
C TYR A 509 37.38 14.45 61.79
N LYS A 510 38.46 15.17 61.43
CA LYS A 510 38.64 16.59 61.72
C LYS A 510 37.54 17.45 61.09
N LYS A 511 37.25 17.27 59.80
CA LYS A 511 36.15 17.98 59.11
C LYS A 511 34.78 17.71 59.74
N ASN A 512 34.55 16.49 60.21
CA ASN A 512 33.28 16.09 60.83
C ASN A 512 33.19 16.39 62.34
N LYS A 513 34.11 17.23 62.87
CA LYS A 513 34.17 17.65 64.29
C LYS A 513 34.31 16.50 65.30
N ARG A 514 34.80 15.32 64.88
CA ARG A 514 35.10 14.18 65.76
C ARG A 514 36.56 14.23 66.20
N TRP A 515 36.83 15.17 67.11
CA TRP A 515 38.20 15.49 67.55
C TRP A 515 38.89 14.34 68.27
N LYS A 516 38.17 13.61 69.14
CA LYS A 516 38.73 12.49 69.93
C LYS A 516 39.25 11.36 69.04
N GLN A 517 38.46 10.91 68.07
CA GLN A 517 38.84 9.84 67.13
C GLN A 517 40.00 10.26 66.22
N SER A 518 40.00 11.52 65.74
CA SER A 518 41.11 12.07 64.94
C SER A 518 42.44 12.09 65.72
N ILE A 519 42.38 12.45 67.01
CA ILE A 519 43.55 12.52 67.89
C ILE A 519 44.04 11.13 68.29
N GLU A 520 43.14 10.18 68.57
CA GLU A 520 43.50 8.78 68.83
C GLU A 520 44.22 8.15 67.63
N LEU A 521 43.72 8.36 66.41
CA LEU A 521 44.39 7.89 65.19
C LEU A 521 45.76 8.55 65.01
N SER A 522 45.85 9.86 65.21
CA SER A 522 47.11 10.61 65.11
C SER A 522 48.13 10.20 66.20
N LYS A 523 47.66 9.76 67.38
CA LYS A 523 48.50 9.18 68.45
C LYS A 523 49.04 7.82 68.05
N LEU A 524 48.21 6.96 67.43
CA LEU A 524 48.64 5.64 66.94
C LEU A 524 49.70 5.76 65.83
N ASP A 525 49.51 6.70 64.90
CA ASP A 525 50.42 6.91 63.77
C ASP A 525 51.64 7.79 64.13
N SER A 526 51.80 8.18 65.40
CA SER A 526 52.89 9.06 65.91
C SER A 526 53.02 10.40 65.17
N LEU A 527 51.92 10.92 64.59
CA LEU A 527 51.89 12.16 63.83
C LEU A 527 51.52 13.34 64.73
N PHE A 528 52.46 13.75 65.57
CA PHE A 528 52.22 14.73 66.64
C PHE A 528 51.90 16.14 66.14
N LYS A 529 52.41 16.54 64.96
CA LYS A 529 52.14 17.86 64.37
C LYS A 529 50.67 18.03 64.01
N ASP A 530 50.08 17.03 63.35
CA ASP A 530 48.69 17.09 62.93
C ASP A 530 47.76 16.95 64.14
N ALA A 531 48.14 16.14 65.15
CA ALA A 531 47.42 16.04 66.43
C ALA A 531 47.35 17.37 67.20
N ILE A 532 48.44 18.15 67.22
CA ILE A 532 48.47 19.46 67.87
C ILE A 532 47.60 20.48 67.11
N GLN A 533 47.61 20.43 65.78
CA GLN A 533 46.75 21.30 64.96
C GLN A 533 45.27 20.94 65.09
N THR A 534 44.91 19.65 65.14
CA THR A 534 43.52 19.23 65.36
C THR A 534 43.03 19.62 66.75
N ALA A 535 43.88 19.49 67.78
CA ALA A 535 43.55 19.98 69.13
C ALA A 535 43.31 21.50 69.13
N ALA A 536 44.19 22.28 68.50
CA ALA A 536 44.05 23.74 68.43
C ALA A 536 42.80 24.20 67.66
N GLU A 537 42.35 23.44 66.67
CA GLU A 537 41.11 23.76 65.94
C GLU A 537 39.85 23.32 66.68
N SER A 538 39.95 22.33 67.58
CA SER A 538 38.80 21.80 68.32
C SER A 538 38.14 22.82 69.27
N LYS A 539 38.93 23.77 69.83
CA LYS A 539 38.50 24.72 70.89
C LYS A 539 38.01 24.06 72.19
N ASP A 540 38.15 22.74 72.31
CA ASP A 540 37.72 21.98 73.48
C ASP A 540 38.86 21.83 74.48
N THR A 541 38.68 22.43 75.66
CA THR A 541 39.70 22.42 76.74
C THR A 541 40.06 21.01 77.21
N GLU A 542 39.10 20.10 77.30
CA GLU A 542 39.31 18.72 77.75
C GLU A 542 40.20 17.91 76.78
N VAL A 543 40.00 18.12 75.47
CA VAL A 543 40.74 17.41 74.42
C VAL A 543 42.20 17.87 74.38
N ALA A 544 42.43 19.18 74.57
CA ALA A 544 43.77 19.73 74.68
C ALA A 544 44.50 19.23 75.95
N GLU A 545 43.79 19.13 77.08
CA GLU A 545 44.34 18.58 78.32
C GLU A 545 44.70 17.08 78.19
N GLU A 546 43.83 16.26 77.56
CA GLU A 546 44.10 14.84 77.28
C GLU A 546 45.33 14.63 76.37
N LEU A 547 45.51 15.51 75.38
CA LEU A 547 46.65 15.50 74.46
C LEU A 547 47.95 15.88 75.18
N ILE A 548 47.91 16.89 76.07
CA ILE A 548 49.08 17.29 76.87
C ILE A 548 49.48 16.22 77.89
N ARG A 549 48.51 15.60 78.58
CA ARG A 549 48.81 14.46 79.48
C ARG A 549 49.51 13.33 78.73
N TYR A 550 49.03 12.99 77.53
CA TYR A 550 49.67 12.01 76.68
C TYR A 550 51.11 12.40 76.29
N PHE A 551 51.39 13.65 75.92
CA PHE A 551 52.75 14.09 75.60
C PHE A 551 53.71 14.03 76.78
N VAL A 552 53.20 14.33 77.99
CA VAL A 552 53.96 14.24 79.23
C VAL A 552 54.28 12.78 79.57
N ASP A 553 53.31 11.88 79.43
CA ASP A 553 53.49 10.44 79.67
C ASP A 553 54.44 9.79 78.64
N THR A 554 54.39 10.24 77.38
CA THR A 554 55.25 9.76 76.28
C THR A 554 56.67 10.34 76.36
N GLY A 555 56.89 11.40 77.16
CA GLY A 555 58.20 12.03 77.37
C GLY A 555 58.68 12.96 76.24
N ASN A 556 57.84 13.27 75.25
CA ASN A 556 58.19 14.14 74.11
C ASN A 556 58.10 15.63 74.48
N ARG A 557 59.21 16.15 75.02
CA ARG A 557 59.32 17.53 75.56
C ARG A 557 59.09 18.64 74.51
N GLU A 558 59.46 18.40 73.26
CA GLU A 558 59.29 19.39 72.17
C GLU A 558 57.83 19.53 71.73
N CYS A 559 57.09 18.40 71.69
CA CYS A 559 55.66 18.40 71.37
C CYS A 559 54.82 19.04 72.49
N PHE A 560 55.26 18.91 73.75
CA PHE A 560 54.66 19.61 74.88
C PHE A 560 54.75 21.14 74.74
N VAL A 561 55.93 21.68 74.37
CA VAL A 561 56.10 23.13 74.14
C VAL A 561 55.28 23.60 72.93
N ALA A 562 55.29 22.83 71.83
CA ALA A 562 54.52 23.16 70.64
C ALA A 562 53.00 23.14 70.91
N ALA A 563 52.51 22.18 71.70
CA ALA A 563 51.11 22.12 72.13
C ALA A 563 50.73 23.33 73.01
N LEU A 564 51.59 23.72 73.96
CA LEU A 564 51.36 24.90 74.80
C LEU A 564 51.32 26.21 74.00
N TYR A 565 52.13 26.30 72.94
CA TYR A 565 52.16 27.49 72.10
C TYR A 565 50.97 27.57 71.13
N ILE A 566 50.61 26.47 70.49
CA ILE A 566 49.54 26.45 69.47
C ILE A 566 48.15 26.42 70.14
N CYS A 567 47.98 25.70 71.25
CA CYS A 567 46.72 25.63 71.98
C CYS A 567 46.59 26.70 73.08
N TYR A 568 47.32 27.82 72.97
CA TYR A 568 47.48 28.82 74.03
C TYR A 568 46.14 29.31 74.63
N GLU A 569 45.13 29.57 73.79
CA GLU A 569 43.82 30.08 74.24
C GLU A 569 42.94 29.04 74.96
N GLN A 570 43.24 27.74 74.80
CA GLN A 570 42.38 26.64 75.27
C GLN A 570 42.88 26.02 76.56
N MET A 571 44.15 26.26 76.92
CA MET A 571 44.76 25.64 78.07
C MET A 571 44.43 26.41 79.35
N ARG A 572 43.97 25.69 80.39
CA ARG A 572 43.83 26.28 81.72
C ARG A 572 45.22 26.38 82.38
N PRO A 573 45.62 27.57 82.88
CA PRO A 573 46.95 27.75 83.45
C PRO A 573 47.24 26.89 84.69
N ASP A 574 46.21 26.60 85.48
CA ASP A 574 46.27 25.75 86.68
C ASP A 574 46.71 24.31 86.36
N VAL A 575 46.07 23.68 85.37
CA VAL A 575 46.38 22.30 84.94
C VAL A 575 47.78 22.22 84.34
N VAL A 576 48.18 23.20 83.54
CA VAL A 576 49.53 23.26 82.95
C VAL A 576 50.61 23.42 84.02
N MET A 577 50.38 24.27 85.03
CA MET A 577 51.32 24.45 86.15
C MET A 577 51.46 23.17 86.97
N GLU A 578 50.36 22.48 87.27
CA GLU A 578 50.41 21.22 88.02
C GLU A 578 51.20 20.15 87.25
N LEU A 579 50.91 19.98 85.96
CA LEU A 579 51.58 18.99 85.12
C LEU A 579 53.06 19.30 84.90
N ALA A 580 53.41 20.58 84.71
CA ALA A 580 54.80 21.01 84.52
C ALA A 580 55.62 20.87 85.80
N TRP A 581 55.04 21.17 86.97
CA TRP A 581 55.70 21.02 88.26
C TRP A 581 55.90 19.55 88.63
N ARG A 582 54.85 18.72 88.49
CA ARG A 582 54.89 17.30 88.88
C ARG A 582 55.90 16.48 88.07
N ASN A 583 56.15 16.85 86.82
CA ASN A 583 57.03 16.12 85.90
C ASN A 583 58.36 16.81 85.61
N GLY A 584 58.69 17.91 86.32
CA GLY A 584 59.97 18.61 86.18
C GLY A 584 60.16 19.33 84.84
N LEU A 585 59.07 19.79 84.20
CA LEU A 585 59.06 20.47 82.89
C LEU A 585 58.87 21.99 83.02
N THR A 586 59.18 22.56 84.18
CA THR A 586 58.97 23.99 84.49
C THR A 586 59.65 24.92 83.48
N ASP A 587 60.89 24.62 83.09
CA ASP A 587 61.68 25.46 82.19
C ASP A 587 61.04 25.59 80.80
N PHE A 588 60.34 24.54 80.35
CA PHE A 588 59.65 24.49 79.06
C PHE A 588 58.27 25.16 79.09
N ALA A 589 57.62 25.24 80.26
CA ALA A 589 56.35 25.94 80.45
C ALA A 589 56.51 27.45 80.76
N MET A 590 57.71 27.91 81.12
CA MET A 590 57.99 29.31 81.47
C MET A 590 57.52 30.33 80.40
N PRO A 591 57.76 30.14 79.09
CA PRO A 591 57.31 31.10 78.08
C PRO A 591 55.78 31.29 78.04
N PHE A 592 55.03 30.18 78.19
CA PHE A 592 53.58 30.21 78.30
C PHE A 592 53.14 31.03 79.53
N MET A 593 53.74 30.75 80.70
CA MET A 593 53.41 31.44 81.95
C MET A 593 53.71 32.95 81.90
N ILE A 594 54.83 33.36 81.29
CA ILE A 594 55.18 34.78 81.14
C ILE A 594 54.12 35.51 80.32
N GLN A 595 53.61 34.88 79.26
CA GLN A 595 52.60 35.48 78.40
C GLN A 595 51.23 35.54 79.09
N THR A 596 50.84 34.49 79.81
CA THR A 596 49.59 34.49 80.60
C THR A 596 49.61 35.54 81.71
N MET A 597 50.74 35.68 82.41
CA MET A 597 50.92 36.71 83.44
C MET A 597 50.88 38.13 82.84
N ARG A 598 51.52 38.34 81.68
CA ARG A 598 51.47 39.63 80.98
C ARG A 598 50.06 39.99 80.55
N GLU A 599 49.31 39.04 79.99
CA GLU A 599 47.91 39.26 79.60
C GLU A 599 47.02 39.56 80.80
N TYR A 600 47.18 38.81 81.90
CA TYR A 600 46.43 39.05 83.14
C TYR A 600 46.73 40.44 83.72
N MET A 601 48.00 40.84 83.77
CA MET A 601 48.40 42.18 84.22
C MET A 601 47.89 43.30 83.30
N SER A 602 47.78 43.04 81.99
CA SER A 602 47.26 44.01 81.02
C SER A 602 45.74 44.11 80.97
N LYS A 603 45.00 43.10 81.45
CA LYS A 603 43.53 43.10 81.54
C LYS A 603 43.00 43.61 82.89
N VAL A 604 43.82 43.57 83.94
CA VAL A 604 43.45 43.98 85.30
C VAL A 604 43.91 45.41 85.65
N GLY A 605 44.89 45.95 84.91
CA GLY A 605 45.22 47.39 84.91
C GLY A 605 44.50 48.12 83.79
#